data_AF-A0A0G1S1Z8-F1
#
_entry.id   AF-A0A0G1S1Z8-F1
#
_cell.length_a   1.000
_cell.length_b   1.000
_cell.length_c   1.000
_cell.angle_alpha   90.00
_cell.angle_beta   90.00
_cell.angle_gamma   90.00
#
_symmetry.space_group_name_H-M   'P 1'
#
loop_
_entity.id
_entity.type
_entity.pdbx_description
1 polymer ?
#
loop_
_entity_poly.entity_id
_entity_poly.type
_entity_poly.pdbx_seq_one_letter_code
_entity_poly.pdbx_strand_id
1 'polypeptide(L)'
;MAKETVKKTVRKSVKKAVPAKSRKTEIIKDIQAKNAEIKVVKKNNMSFVIKLIAVILLGTAAFLLAQKYRSVFVAGMVNTRPVTKWELNRRLVERYGKVAFDEIVTEVLLMDAAKENGVTVSKQEIEAEVVLNETNYGGKDALREMAKTAGITTDKQLNDFFELKLTVSKLQEKLFPEEVTDEEIKTYYDENKELVYKDKSLDDVKEEIKSQLLQQKVSQKFSEWFGKLREDAKISNFMES
;
A
#
# COMPACT_ATOMS: atom_id res chain seq x y z
N MET A 1 -45.81 31.57 -98.14
CA MET A 1 -46.43 32.79 -98.71
C MET A 1 -46.99 33.58 -97.53
N ALA A 2 -46.32 34.67 -97.13
CA ALA A 2 -46.79 36.06 -97.24
C ALA A 2 -48.07 36.33 -96.39
N LYS A 3 -47.93 36.93 -95.19
CA LYS A 3 -47.99 38.38 -94.84
C LYS A 3 -49.42 38.95 -94.83
N GLU A 4 -49.79 39.56 -93.69
CA GLU A 4 -50.44 40.89 -93.49
C GLU A 4 -51.25 40.87 -92.17
N THR A 5 -50.81 41.55 -91.09
CA THR A 5 -51.05 42.95 -90.70
C THR A 5 -52.53 43.36 -90.61
N VAL A 6 -53.01 43.82 -89.43
CA VAL A 6 -53.10 45.25 -89.04
C VAL A 6 -53.77 45.42 -87.65
N LYS A 7 -53.27 46.45 -86.97
CA LYS A 7 -53.56 47.07 -85.67
C LYS A 7 -55.00 47.61 -85.47
N LYS A 8 -55.56 47.33 -84.28
CA LYS A 8 -56.00 48.26 -83.20
C LYS A 8 -56.91 49.45 -83.58
N THR A 9 -58.06 49.58 -82.90
CA THR A 9 -58.53 50.81 -82.18
C THR A 9 -59.79 50.51 -81.35
N VAL A 10 -59.75 50.65 -80.02
CA VAL A 10 -60.94 51.08 -79.23
C VAL A 10 -60.49 52.03 -78.12
N ARG A 11 -61.31 53.06 -77.93
CA ARG A 11 -61.06 54.36 -77.30
C ARG A 11 -60.88 54.33 -75.79
N LYS A 12 -59.98 55.24 -75.35
CA LYS A 12 -59.83 55.81 -74.01
C LYS A 12 -61.14 56.46 -73.54
N SER A 13 -61.59 56.16 -72.33
CA SER A 13 -62.38 57.11 -71.53
C SER A 13 -61.70 57.27 -70.16
N VAL A 14 -61.29 58.50 -69.88
CA VAL A 14 -60.63 58.94 -68.66
C VAL A 14 -61.70 59.62 -67.81
N LYS A 15 -61.94 59.15 -66.58
CA LYS A 15 -62.55 59.95 -65.51
C LYS A 15 -61.77 59.78 -64.20
N LYS A 16 -60.85 60.74 -64.02
CA LYS A 16 -60.55 61.57 -62.84
C LYS A 16 -60.56 60.90 -61.45
N ALA A 17 -59.36 60.87 -60.86
CA ALA A 17 -59.03 60.47 -59.50
C ALA A 17 -59.54 61.44 -58.42
N VAL A 18 -59.89 60.87 -57.26
CA VAL A 18 -60.18 61.53 -55.98
C VAL A 18 -58.99 61.24 -55.02
N PRO A 19 -58.52 62.19 -54.19
CA PRO A 19 -57.13 62.22 -53.73
C PRO A 19 -56.79 61.20 -52.62
N ALA A 20 -55.66 60.52 -52.83
CA ALA A 20 -55.06 59.49 -51.98
C ALA A 20 -54.25 60.06 -50.78
N LYS A 21 -54.88 60.86 -49.90
CA LYS A 21 -54.16 61.50 -48.76
C LYS A 21 -54.62 61.13 -47.35
N SER A 22 -55.68 60.34 -47.17
CA SER A 22 -56.16 59.91 -45.83
C SER A 22 -55.91 58.44 -45.48
N ARG A 23 -55.42 57.60 -46.42
CA ARG A 23 -55.24 56.15 -46.19
C ARG A 23 -53.82 55.72 -45.79
N LYS A 24 -52.83 56.62 -45.84
CA LYS A 24 -51.43 56.31 -45.46
C LYS A 24 -51.16 56.34 -43.96
N THR A 25 -51.99 57.02 -43.17
CA THR A 25 -51.77 57.19 -41.72
C THR A 25 -52.31 56.03 -40.90
N GLU A 26 -53.30 55.28 -41.40
CA GLU A 26 -53.81 54.05 -40.74
C GLU A 26 -52.92 52.83 -41.03
N ILE A 27 -52.37 52.71 -42.23
CA ILE A 27 -51.52 51.56 -42.61
C ILE A 27 -50.17 51.57 -41.85
N ILE A 28 -49.64 52.74 -41.47
CA ILE A 28 -48.39 52.83 -40.70
C ILE A 28 -48.60 52.48 -39.22
N LYS A 29 -49.79 52.73 -38.65
CA LYS A 29 -50.12 52.35 -37.27
C LYS A 29 -50.30 50.83 -37.11
N ASP A 30 -50.90 50.16 -38.10
CA ASP A 30 -51.12 48.70 -38.06
C ASP A 30 -49.85 47.88 -38.35
N ILE A 31 -48.87 48.43 -39.07
CA ILE A 31 -47.56 47.80 -39.28
C ILE A 31 -46.67 47.95 -38.03
N GLN A 32 -46.81 49.05 -37.28
CA GLN A 32 -46.09 49.24 -36.02
C GLN A 32 -46.73 48.49 -34.83
N ALA A 33 -48.03 48.20 -34.86
CA ALA A 33 -48.72 47.44 -33.81
C ALA A 33 -48.52 45.91 -33.86
N LYS A 34 -48.10 45.34 -34.98
CA LYS A 34 -47.83 43.88 -35.12
C LYS A 34 -46.40 43.44 -34.85
N ASN A 35 -45.49 44.37 -34.53
CA ASN A 35 -44.13 44.07 -34.06
C ASN A 35 -43.99 44.20 -32.53
N ALA A 36 -45.10 44.25 -31.80
CA ALA A 36 -45.10 44.11 -30.36
C ALA A 36 -45.07 42.61 -30.00
N GLU A 37 -43.98 42.22 -29.35
CA GLU A 37 -43.77 40.97 -28.63
C GLU A 37 -43.44 39.69 -29.43
N ILE A 38 -42.30 39.69 -30.14
CA ILE A 38 -41.41 38.52 -29.99
C ILE A 38 -40.52 38.82 -28.80
N LYS A 39 -40.98 38.51 -27.59
CA LYS A 39 -40.06 38.29 -26.48
C LYS A 39 -39.22 37.09 -26.88
N VAL A 40 -38.01 37.34 -27.36
CA VAL A 40 -36.95 36.34 -27.32
C VAL A 40 -36.72 36.10 -25.83
N VAL A 41 -37.47 35.18 -25.25
CA VAL A 41 -37.14 34.62 -23.95
C VAL A 41 -35.80 33.94 -24.19
N LYS A 42 -34.73 34.66 -23.91
CA LYS A 42 -33.41 34.06 -23.74
C LYS A 42 -33.55 33.16 -22.53
N LYS A 43 -34.04 31.93 -22.77
CA LYS A 43 -34.20 30.90 -21.75
C LYS A 43 -32.80 30.67 -21.22
N ASN A 44 -32.53 31.25 -20.06
CA ASN A 44 -31.22 31.16 -19.46
C ASN A 44 -31.08 29.70 -19.03
N ASN A 45 -30.44 28.89 -19.87
CA ASN A 45 -30.11 27.50 -19.60
C ASN A 45 -29.03 27.42 -18.48
N MET A 46 -29.01 28.39 -17.56
CA MET A 46 -28.05 28.50 -16.47
C MET A 46 -28.08 27.28 -15.56
N SER A 47 -29.24 26.66 -15.35
CA SER A 47 -29.34 25.39 -14.63
C SER A 47 -28.68 24.23 -15.38
N PHE A 48 -28.73 24.23 -16.72
CA PHE A 48 -28.02 23.27 -17.57
C PHE A 48 -26.51 23.55 -17.57
N VAL A 49 -26.10 24.82 -17.63
CA VAL A 49 -24.70 25.25 -17.55
C VAL A 49 -24.09 24.91 -16.18
N ILE A 50 -24.80 25.14 -15.07
CA ILE A 50 -24.35 24.76 -13.72
C ILE A 50 -24.21 23.24 -13.61
N LYS A 51 -25.18 22.46 -14.12
CA LYS A 51 -25.07 20.98 -14.13
C LYS A 51 -23.89 20.50 -14.96
N LEU A 52 -23.64 21.13 -16.12
CA LEU A 52 -22.49 20.82 -16.97
C LEU A 52 -21.16 21.12 -16.25
N ILE A 53 -21.06 22.28 -15.58
CA ILE A 53 -19.88 22.66 -14.79
C ILE A 53 -19.68 21.69 -13.62
N ALA A 54 -20.75 21.28 -12.93
CA ALA A 54 -20.67 20.31 -11.84
C ALA A 54 -20.18 18.93 -12.32
N VAL A 55 -20.60 18.47 -13.50
CA VAL A 55 -20.11 17.22 -14.11
C VAL A 55 -18.63 17.34 -14.49
N ILE A 56 -18.20 18.49 -15.03
CA ILE A 56 -16.79 18.76 -15.35
C ILE A 56 -15.94 18.83 -14.08
N LEU A 57 -16.44 19.46 -13.01
CA LEU A 57 -15.78 19.52 -11.72
C LEU A 57 -15.68 18.14 -11.05
N LEU A 58 -16.72 17.31 -11.14
CA LEU A 58 -16.68 15.93 -10.68
C LEU A 58 -15.71 15.09 -11.51
N GLY A 59 -15.69 15.26 -12.84
CA GLY A 59 -14.76 14.57 -13.73
C GLY A 59 -13.30 14.96 -13.49
N THR A 60 -13.02 16.24 -13.25
CA THR A 60 -11.68 16.73 -12.90
C THR A 60 -11.26 16.31 -11.50
N ALA A 61 -12.15 16.33 -10.51
CA ALA A 61 -11.89 15.79 -9.19
C ALA A 61 -11.61 14.28 -9.24
N ALA A 62 -12.40 13.50 -10.01
CA ALA A 62 -12.16 12.08 -10.24
C ALA A 62 -10.83 11.82 -10.96
N PHE A 63 -10.46 12.66 -11.94
CA PHE A 63 -9.18 12.58 -12.64
C PHE A 63 -7.99 12.91 -11.71
N LEU A 64 -8.11 13.93 -10.86
CA LEU A 64 -7.10 14.27 -9.86
C LEU A 64 -6.97 13.19 -8.78
N LEU A 65 -8.08 12.59 -8.36
CA LEU A 65 -8.08 11.41 -7.48
C LEU A 65 -7.40 10.22 -8.17
N ALA A 66 -7.70 9.95 -9.44
CA ALA A 66 -7.06 8.90 -10.20
C ALA A 66 -5.54 9.14 -10.38
N GLN A 67 -5.10 10.40 -10.57
CA GLN A 67 -3.68 10.75 -10.59
C GLN A 67 -3.01 10.55 -9.23
N LYS A 68 -3.66 10.98 -8.14
CA LYS A 68 -3.15 10.83 -6.77
C LYS A 68 -3.07 9.36 -6.32
N TYR A 69 -4.04 8.54 -6.72
CA TYR A 69 -4.10 7.12 -6.38
C TYR A 69 -3.49 6.20 -7.44
N ARG A 70 -2.86 6.75 -8.50
CA ARG A 70 -2.20 5.94 -9.53
C ARG A 70 -1.13 5.01 -8.93
N SER A 71 -0.43 5.47 -7.90
CA SER A 71 0.56 4.68 -7.14
C SER A 71 -0.05 3.61 -6.23
N VAL A 72 -1.35 3.66 -5.93
CA VAL A 72 -2.05 2.67 -5.10
C VAL A 72 -2.47 1.45 -5.92
N PHE A 73 -2.65 1.60 -7.23
CA PHE A 73 -3.10 0.51 -8.12
C PHE A 73 -2.02 0.02 -9.09
N VAL A 74 -1.10 0.90 -9.51
CA VAL A 74 -0.02 0.58 -10.45
C VAL A 74 1.30 0.52 -9.70
N ALA A 75 1.98 -0.63 -9.78
CA ALA A 75 3.30 -0.84 -9.21
C ALA A 75 4.40 -0.27 -10.12
N GLY A 76 4.21 -0.34 -11.44
CA GLY A 76 5.15 0.17 -12.42
C GLY A 76 4.65 0.05 -13.85
N MET A 77 5.49 0.43 -14.81
CA MET A 77 5.24 0.29 -16.25
C MET A 77 6.40 -0.47 -16.88
N VAL A 78 6.11 -1.42 -17.76
CA VAL A 78 7.09 -2.06 -18.64
C VAL A 78 6.75 -1.67 -20.06
N ASN A 79 7.57 -0.80 -20.66
CA ASN A 79 7.25 -0.10 -21.91
C ASN A 79 5.89 0.63 -21.78
N THR A 80 4.86 0.11 -22.44
CA THR A 80 3.49 0.65 -22.44
C THR A 80 2.50 -0.20 -21.64
N ARG A 81 2.96 -1.27 -20.97
CA ARG A 81 2.10 -2.16 -20.17
C ARG A 81 2.21 -1.83 -18.68
N PRO A 82 1.09 -1.48 -18.00
CA PRO A 82 1.10 -1.27 -16.56
C PRO A 82 1.22 -2.60 -15.82
N VAL A 83 2.11 -2.67 -14.84
CA VAL A 83 2.15 -3.72 -13.83
C VAL A 83 1.30 -3.26 -12.65
N THR A 84 0.23 -3.99 -12.36
CA THR A 84 -0.67 -3.64 -11.26
C THR A 84 -0.12 -4.14 -9.93
N LYS A 85 -0.39 -3.43 -8.84
CA LYS A 85 -0.06 -3.91 -7.49
C LYS A 85 -0.79 -5.20 -7.15
N TRP A 86 -2.00 -5.40 -7.68
CA TRP A 86 -2.74 -6.65 -7.50
C TRP A 86 -1.99 -7.84 -8.12
N GLU A 87 -1.54 -7.73 -9.38
CA GLU A 87 -0.78 -8.79 -10.04
C GLU A 87 0.55 -9.05 -9.34
N LEU A 88 1.26 -7.98 -8.94
CA LEU A 88 2.50 -8.09 -8.20
C LEU A 88 2.30 -8.79 -6.85
N ASN A 89 1.35 -8.32 -6.04
CA ASN A 89 1.06 -8.88 -4.72
C ASN A 89 0.58 -10.33 -4.83
N ARG A 90 -0.25 -10.66 -5.83
CA ARG A 90 -0.66 -12.04 -6.07
C ARG A 90 0.55 -12.94 -6.32
N ARG A 91 1.48 -12.52 -7.18
CA ARG A 91 2.73 -13.27 -7.41
C ARG A 91 3.62 -13.35 -6.17
N LEU A 92 3.66 -12.31 -5.34
CA LEU A 92 4.42 -12.32 -4.09
C LEU A 92 3.82 -13.30 -3.09
N VAL A 93 2.50 -13.31 -2.92
CA VAL A 93 1.79 -14.26 -2.05
C VAL A 93 1.96 -15.70 -2.56
N GLU A 94 1.81 -15.92 -3.87
CA GLU A 94 2.02 -17.25 -4.48
C GLU A 94 3.45 -17.79 -4.26
N ARG A 95 4.47 -16.93 -4.25
CA ARG A 95 5.88 -17.35 -4.12
C ARG A 95 6.40 -17.38 -2.69
N TYR A 96 5.99 -16.41 -1.89
CA TYR A 96 6.58 -16.14 -0.56
C TYR A 96 5.54 -16.12 0.56
N GLY A 97 4.25 -16.08 0.24
CA GLY A 97 3.18 -15.93 1.22
C GLY A 97 3.16 -17.06 2.25
N LYS A 98 3.42 -18.30 1.85
CA LYS A 98 3.51 -19.44 2.77
C LYS A 98 4.64 -19.28 3.79
N VAL A 99 5.84 -18.90 3.34
CA VAL A 99 7.01 -18.71 4.22
C VAL A 99 6.79 -17.53 5.15
N ALA A 100 6.35 -16.38 4.61
CA ALA A 100 6.07 -15.20 5.42
C ALA A 100 4.95 -15.44 6.45
N PHE A 101 3.91 -16.21 6.10
CA PHE A 101 2.86 -16.58 7.05
C PHE A 101 3.40 -17.49 8.16
N ASP A 102 4.28 -18.43 7.84
CA ASP A 102 4.92 -19.31 8.82
C ASP A 102 5.78 -18.55 9.83
N GLU A 103 6.55 -17.56 9.33
CA GLU A 103 7.35 -16.65 10.15
C GLU A 103 6.46 -15.82 11.08
N ILE A 104 5.37 -15.25 10.56
CA ILE A 104 4.40 -14.48 11.36
C ILE A 104 3.75 -15.36 12.43
N VAL A 105 3.35 -16.59 12.10
CA VAL A 105 2.81 -17.54 13.09
C VAL A 105 3.81 -17.79 14.20
N THR A 106 5.08 -18.00 13.83
CA THR A 106 6.16 -18.23 14.79
C THR A 106 6.35 -17.03 15.72
N GLU A 107 6.44 -15.83 15.17
CA GLU A 107 6.56 -14.59 15.94
C GLU A 107 5.39 -14.40 16.92
N VAL A 108 4.15 -14.58 16.44
CA VAL A 108 2.94 -14.42 17.26
C VAL A 108 2.94 -15.42 18.42
N LEU A 109 3.22 -16.70 18.16
CA LEU A 109 3.26 -17.73 19.20
C LEU A 109 4.33 -17.44 20.26
N LEU A 110 5.51 -16.98 19.85
CA LEU A 110 6.58 -16.61 20.78
C LEU A 110 6.20 -15.39 21.61
N MET A 111 5.59 -14.37 21.00
CA MET A 111 5.12 -13.18 21.71
C MET A 111 4.01 -13.50 22.71
N ASP A 112 3.08 -14.37 22.36
CA ASP A 112 2.00 -14.76 23.26
C ASP A 112 2.52 -15.65 24.39
N ALA A 113 3.39 -16.61 24.11
CA ALA A 113 4.07 -17.40 25.13
C ALA A 113 4.90 -16.53 26.08
N ALA A 114 5.56 -15.49 25.57
CA ALA A 114 6.27 -14.53 26.41
C ALA A 114 5.33 -13.79 27.36
N LYS A 115 4.19 -13.28 26.87
CA LYS A 115 3.17 -12.62 27.69
C LYS A 115 2.60 -13.56 28.76
N GLU A 116 2.26 -14.79 28.38
CA GLU A 116 1.74 -15.81 29.30
C GLU A 116 2.75 -16.14 30.41
N ASN A 117 4.03 -16.16 30.06
CA ASN A 117 5.11 -16.34 31.01
C ASN A 117 5.54 -15.03 31.68
N GLY A 118 4.82 -13.92 31.52
CA GLY A 118 5.16 -12.63 32.16
C GLY A 118 6.55 -12.11 31.78
N VAL A 119 7.04 -12.44 30.59
CA VAL A 119 8.27 -11.92 30.00
C VAL A 119 7.91 -10.65 29.24
N THR A 120 8.54 -9.54 29.63
CA THR A 120 8.39 -8.24 28.95
C THR A 120 9.76 -7.63 28.71
N VAL A 121 9.91 -6.98 27.56
CA VAL A 121 11.10 -6.20 27.23
C VAL A 121 10.74 -4.72 27.26
N SER A 122 11.54 -3.94 27.98
CA SER A 122 11.40 -2.49 28.05
C SER A 122 12.08 -1.81 26.87
N LYS A 123 11.65 -0.59 26.54
CA LYS A 123 12.28 0.20 25.47
C LYS A 123 13.76 0.46 25.74
N GLN A 124 14.12 0.66 27.00
CA GLN A 124 15.49 0.91 27.43
C GLN A 124 16.39 -0.30 27.17
N GLU A 125 15.88 -1.52 27.37
CA GLU A 125 16.62 -2.75 27.06
C GLU A 125 16.84 -2.91 25.55
N ILE A 126 15.84 -2.58 24.74
CA ILE A 126 15.96 -2.59 23.28
C ILE A 126 17.00 -1.56 22.82
N GLU A 127 16.93 -0.33 23.34
CA GLU A 127 17.88 0.72 23.01
C GLU A 127 19.31 0.36 23.42
N ALA A 128 19.48 -0.24 24.61
CA ALA A 128 20.79 -0.72 25.07
C ALA A 128 21.34 -1.82 24.17
N GLU A 129 20.51 -2.78 23.76
CA GLU A 129 20.90 -3.85 22.84
C GLU A 129 21.26 -3.28 21.46
N VAL A 130 20.50 -2.31 20.95
CA VAL A 130 20.83 -1.63 19.69
C VAL A 130 22.20 -0.96 19.80
N VAL A 131 22.46 -0.17 20.86
CA VAL A 131 23.75 0.52 21.05
C VAL A 131 24.92 -0.46 21.20
N LEU A 132 24.71 -1.59 21.88
CA LEU A 132 25.70 -2.66 21.97
C LEU A 132 26.03 -3.21 20.58
N ASN A 133 25.01 -3.49 19.77
CA ASN A 133 25.21 -3.98 18.40
C ASN A 133 25.81 -2.90 17.49
N GLU A 134 25.43 -1.63 17.63
CA GLU A 134 26.09 -0.52 16.93
C GLU A 134 27.59 -0.52 17.22
N THR A 135 28.00 -0.77 18.47
CA THR A 135 29.41 -0.89 18.84
C THR A 135 30.08 -2.10 18.18
N ASN A 136 29.44 -3.27 18.25
CA ASN A 136 29.97 -4.53 17.71
C ASN A 136 30.15 -4.51 16.18
N TYR A 137 29.28 -3.80 15.47
CA TYR A 137 29.32 -3.69 14.01
C TYR A 137 30.13 -2.49 13.50
N GLY A 138 30.75 -1.69 14.39
CA GLY A 138 31.62 -0.56 14.01
C GLY A 138 30.89 0.76 13.77
N GLY A 139 29.68 0.90 14.30
CA GLY A 139 28.92 2.15 14.39
C GLY A 139 27.47 2.01 13.91
N LYS A 140 26.68 3.07 14.17
CA LYS A 140 25.28 3.23 13.75
C LYS A 140 25.04 2.87 12.29
N ASP A 141 25.89 3.40 11.41
CA ASP A 141 25.71 3.30 9.96
C ASP A 141 26.08 1.90 9.45
N ALA A 142 27.13 1.30 10.01
CA ALA A 142 27.54 -0.05 9.66
C ALA A 142 26.46 -1.08 10.04
N LEU A 143 25.85 -0.94 11.23
CA LEU A 143 24.71 -1.77 11.63
C LEU A 143 23.53 -1.60 10.65
N ARG A 144 23.20 -0.37 10.26
CA ARG A 144 22.09 -0.12 9.32
C ARG A 144 22.37 -0.68 7.93
N GLU A 145 23.59 -0.55 7.43
CA GLU A 145 23.95 -1.13 6.13
C GLU A 145 23.86 -2.66 6.16
N MET A 146 24.30 -3.29 7.25
CA MET A 146 24.11 -4.74 7.45
C MET A 146 22.63 -5.11 7.53
N ALA A 147 21.83 -4.37 8.31
CA ALA A 147 20.40 -4.62 8.48
C ALA A 147 19.63 -4.53 7.16
N LYS A 148 20.02 -3.61 6.25
CA LYS A 148 19.43 -3.51 4.91
C LYS A 148 19.60 -4.78 4.08
N THR A 149 20.69 -5.53 4.26
CA THR A 149 20.89 -6.80 3.55
C THR A 149 19.87 -7.86 3.98
N ALA A 150 19.38 -7.77 5.22
CA ALA A 150 18.30 -8.60 5.75
C ALA A 150 16.89 -8.02 5.49
N GLY A 151 16.77 -6.95 4.71
CA GLY A 151 15.48 -6.30 4.42
C GLY A 151 14.96 -5.37 5.51
N ILE A 152 15.75 -5.10 6.55
CA ILE A 152 15.43 -4.16 7.62
C ILE A 152 15.86 -2.76 7.17
N THR A 153 14.89 -1.90 6.87
CA THR A 153 15.14 -0.58 6.25
C THR A 153 14.76 0.60 7.13
N THR A 154 14.06 0.34 8.24
CA THR A 154 13.59 1.37 9.17
C THR A 154 14.07 1.09 10.59
N ASP A 155 14.27 2.16 11.38
CA ASP A 155 14.63 2.01 12.80
C ASP A 155 13.54 1.24 13.57
N LYS A 156 12.25 1.36 13.16
CA LYS A 156 11.17 0.55 13.76
C LYS A 156 11.40 -0.95 13.53
N GLN A 157 11.66 -1.37 12.29
CA GLN A 157 11.92 -2.79 11.99
C GLN A 157 13.16 -3.30 12.73
N LEU A 158 14.18 -2.46 12.91
CA LEU A 158 15.36 -2.82 13.67
C LEU A 158 15.02 -3.01 15.16
N ASN A 159 14.24 -2.11 15.74
CA ASN A 159 13.77 -2.23 17.12
C ASN A 159 12.87 -3.45 17.31
N ASP A 160 11.92 -3.71 16.39
CA ASP A 160 11.05 -4.89 16.42
C ASP A 160 11.89 -6.19 16.38
N PHE A 161 12.95 -6.22 15.56
CA PHE A 161 13.89 -7.35 15.49
C PHE A 161 14.60 -7.60 16.84
N PHE A 162 15.13 -6.55 17.47
CA PHE A 162 15.79 -6.70 18.77
C PHE A 162 14.80 -6.99 19.90
N GLU A 163 13.57 -6.47 19.83
CA GLU A 163 12.50 -6.80 20.76
C GLU A 163 12.18 -8.29 20.72
N LEU A 164 11.97 -8.86 19.53
CA LEU A 164 11.75 -10.30 19.36
C LEU A 164 12.94 -11.12 19.89
N LYS A 165 14.17 -10.75 19.50
CA LYS A 165 15.40 -11.42 19.95
C LYS A 165 15.51 -11.45 21.48
N LEU A 166 15.36 -10.30 22.14
CA LEU A 166 15.46 -10.17 23.59
C LEU A 166 14.32 -10.93 24.29
N THR A 167 13.12 -10.86 23.74
CA THR A 167 11.96 -11.57 24.29
C THR A 167 12.20 -13.09 24.27
N VAL A 168 12.70 -13.62 23.16
CA VAL A 168 13.03 -15.05 23.03
C VAL A 168 14.15 -15.44 23.99
N SER A 169 15.22 -14.64 24.12
CA SER A 169 16.32 -14.90 25.06
C SER A 169 15.81 -14.99 26.50
N LYS A 170 15.04 -13.99 26.94
CA LYS A 170 14.44 -13.98 28.28
C LYS A 170 13.46 -15.12 28.51
N LEU A 171 12.71 -15.51 27.47
CA LEU A 171 11.80 -16.65 27.55
C LEU A 171 12.57 -17.96 27.72
N GLN A 172 13.67 -18.14 26.99
CA GLN A 172 14.56 -19.30 27.13
C GLN A 172 15.16 -19.38 28.54
N GLU A 173 15.71 -18.28 29.04
CA GLU A 173 16.27 -18.18 30.41
C GLU A 173 15.22 -18.52 31.47
N LYS A 174 13.98 -18.07 31.28
CA LYS A 174 12.89 -18.32 32.23
C LYS A 174 12.38 -19.76 32.20
N LEU A 175 12.22 -20.34 31.01
CA LEU A 175 11.65 -21.68 30.85
C LEU A 175 12.68 -22.79 31.09
N PHE A 176 13.95 -22.52 30.82
CA PHE A 176 15.03 -23.50 30.87
C PHE A 176 16.21 -22.98 31.69
N PRO A 177 16.04 -22.74 33.01
CA PRO A 177 17.10 -22.22 33.88
C PRO A 177 18.19 -23.26 34.22
N GLU A 178 18.23 -24.38 33.50
CA GLU A 178 19.02 -25.54 33.89
C GLU A 178 20.50 -25.32 33.61
N GLU A 179 21.34 -25.81 34.52
CA GLU A 179 22.79 -25.73 34.40
C GLU A 179 23.37 -27.00 33.76
N VAL A 180 24.51 -26.84 33.11
CA VAL A 180 25.32 -27.96 32.63
C VAL A 180 26.11 -28.50 33.82
N THR A 181 26.11 -29.82 34.02
CA THR A 181 26.83 -30.44 35.13
C THR A 181 28.32 -30.61 34.81
N ASP A 182 29.15 -30.72 35.85
CA ASP A 182 30.59 -30.92 35.68
C ASP A 182 30.91 -32.24 34.97
N GLU A 183 30.08 -33.28 35.16
CA GLU A 183 30.20 -34.55 34.46
C GLU A 183 29.99 -34.39 32.96
N GLU A 184 28.99 -33.63 32.53
CA GLU A 184 28.71 -33.37 31.11
C GLU A 184 29.83 -32.59 30.45
N ILE A 185 30.38 -31.59 31.16
CA ILE A 185 31.55 -30.82 30.70
C ILE A 185 32.76 -31.74 30.51
N LYS A 186 33.02 -32.61 31.49
CA LYS A 186 34.13 -33.55 31.43
C LYS A 186 33.96 -34.55 30.29
N THR A 187 32.77 -35.13 30.13
CA THR A 187 32.48 -36.06 29.04
C THR A 187 32.67 -35.38 27.69
N TYR A 188 32.14 -34.17 27.50
CA TYR A 188 32.29 -33.44 26.23
C TYR A 188 33.76 -33.09 25.95
N TYR A 189 34.52 -32.68 26.96
CA TYR A 189 35.96 -32.45 26.82
C TYR A 189 36.69 -33.72 26.39
N ASP A 190 36.46 -34.84 27.08
CA ASP A 190 37.14 -36.11 26.81
C ASP A 190 36.82 -36.63 25.39
N GLU A 191 35.57 -36.50 24.93
CA GLU A 191 35.14 -36.89 23.58
C GLU A 191 35.75 -36.02 22.47
N ASN A 192 35.98 -34.73 22.74
CA ASN A 192 36.47 -33.76 21.75
C ASN A 192 37.96 -33.41 21.93
N LYS A 193 38.64 -34.01 22.90
CA LYS A 193 40.00 -33.64 23.30
C LYS A 193 40.99 -33.68 22.16
N GLU A 194 40.99 -34.77 21.40
CA GLU A 194 41.94 -35.00 20.31
C GLU A 194 41.64 -34.15 19.06
N LEU A 195 40.39 -33.70 18.90
CA LEU A 195 39.92 -32.98 17.71
C LEU A 195 39.96 -31.46 17.89
N VAL A 196 39.53 -30.97 19.05
CA VAL A 196 39.23 -29.54 19.28
C VAL A 196 40.08 -28.96 20.41
N TYR A 197 40.42 -29.75 21.43
CA TYR A 197 41.12 -29.28 22.63
C TYR A 197 42.55 -29.81 22.75
N LYS A 198 43.16 -30.13 21.61
CA LYS A 198 44.56 -30.53 21.58
C LYS A 198 45.41 -29.42 22.20
N ASP A 199 46.23 -29.79 23.17
CA ASP A 199 47.10 -28.89 23.94
C ASP A 199 46.38 -27.91 24.89
N LYS A 200 45.07 -28.04 25.12
CA LYS A 200 44.32 -27.27 26.13
C LYS A 200 43.91 -28.15 27.32
N SER A 201 44.01 -27.63 28.54
CA SER A 201 43.50 -28.34 29.73
C SER A 201 41.99 -28.17 29.87
N LEU A 202 41.33 -29.07 30.61
CA LEU A 202 39.89 -28.95 30.91
C LEU A 202 39.56 -27.60 31.57
N ASP A 203 40.41 -27.14 32.48
CA ASP A 203 40.20 -25.88 33.21
C ASP A 203 40.25 -24.66 32.26
N ASP A 204 41.09 -24.70 31.21
CA ASP A 204 41.20 -23.62 30.23
C ASP A 204 39.95 -23.46 29.36
N VAL A 205 39.20 -24.55 29.15
CA VAL A 205 38.05 -24.59 28.23
C VAL A 205 36.72 -24.86 28.93
N LYS A 206 36.73 -25.01 30.26
CA LYS A 206 35.54 -25.39 31.04
C LYS A 206 34.35 -24.47 30.77
N GLU A 207 34.57 -23.15 30.79
CA GLU A 207 33.51 -22.16 30.56
C GLU A 207 33.03 -22.12 29.10
N GLU A 208 33.93 -22.35 28.13
CA GLU A 208 33.56 -22.44 26.71
C GLU A 208 32.68 -23.67 26.47
N ILE A 209 33.08 -24.83 26.98
CA ILE A 209 32.31 -26.07 26.91
C ILE A 209 30.97 -25.91 27.62
N LYS A 210 30.96 -25.31 28.81
CA LYS A 210 29.72 -25.04 29.56
C LYS A 210 28.76 -24.18 28.74
N SER A 211 29.24 -23.09 28.14
CA SER A 211 28.41 -22.22 27.30
C SER A 211 27.88 -22.95 26.06
N GLN A 212 28.70 -23.77 25.41
CA GLN A 212 28.29 -24.55 24.24
C GLN A 212 27.22 -25.59 24.60
N LEU A 213 27.44 -26.37 25.66
CA LEU A 213 26.49 -27.37 26.14
C LEU A 213 25.19 -26.73 26.61
N LEU A 214 25.26 -25.59 27.29
CA LEU A 214 24.07 -24.84 27.71
C LEU A 214 23.25 -24.41 26.50
N GLN A 215 23.90 -23.80 25.50
CA GLN A 215 23.25 -23.39 24.27
C GLN A 215 22.60 -24.57 23.53
N GLN A 216 23.30 -25.71 23.45
CA GLN A 216 22.77 -26.93 22.82
C GLN A 216 21.53 -27.44 23.54
N LYS A 217 21.59 -27.56 24.88
CA LYS A 217 20.47 -28.01 25.70
C LYS A 217 19.27 -27.10 25.61
N VAL A 218 19.48 -25.79 25.76
CA VAL A 218 18.41 -24.79 25.66
C VAL A 218 17.80 -24.83 24.26
N SER A 219 18.62 -24.89 23.21
CA SER A 219 18.13 -24.99 21.83
C SER A 219 17.26 -26.23 21.61
N GLN A 220 17.70 -27.40 22.09
CA GLN A 220 16.92 -28.64 21.97
C GLN A 220 15.59 -28.53 22.73
N LYS A 221 15.62 -28.17 24.01
CA LYS A 221 14.42 -28.06 24.83
C LYS A 221 13.45 -27.00 24.31
N PHE A 222 13.97 -25.87 23.85
CA PHE A 222 13.17 -24.81 23.25
C PHE A 222 12.52 -25.27 21.95
N SER A 223 13.24 -26.00 21.09
CA SER A 223 12.69 -26.57 19.86
C SER A 223 11.55 -27.57 20.15
N GLU A 224 11.75 -28.49 21.10
CA GLU A 224 10.73 -29.45 21.52
C GLU A 224 9.49 -28.77 22.14
N TRP A 225 9.72 -27.77 22.99
CA TRP A 225 8.65 -26.97 23.60
C TRP A 225 7.87 -26.16 22.56
N PHE A 226 8.58 -25.47 21.66
CA PHE A 226 7.96 -24.65 20.62
C PHE A 226 7.21 -25.51 19.61
N GLY A 227 7.71 -26.71 19.29
CA GLY A 227 7.00 -27.70 18.48
C GLY A 227 5.62 -28.03 19.08
N LYS A 228 5.57 -28.36 20.36
CA LYS A 228 4.30 -28.63 21.07
C LYS A 228 3.38 -27.41 21.12
N LEU A 229 3.93 -26.24 21.44
CA LEU A 229 3.17 -24.97 21.44
C LEU A 229 2.49 -24.74 20.09
N ARG A 230 3.20 -25.02 19.00
CA ARG A 230 2.69 -24.85 17.65
C ARG A 230 1.68 -25.93 17.25
N GLU A 231 1.85 -27.17 17.70
CA GLU A 231 0.87 -28.25 17.50
C GLU A 231 -0.46 -27.97 18.22
N ASP A 232 -0.40 -27.39 19.42
CA ASP A 232 -1.57 -27.04 20.23
C ASP A 232 -2.28 -25.76 19.73
N ALA A 233 -1.60 -24.96 18.89
CA ALA A 233 -2.13 -23.72 18.37
C ALA A 233 -3.19 -23.91 17.28
N LYS A 234 -4.27 -23.13 17.37
CA LYS A 234 -5.33 -23.09 16.34
C LYS A 234 -4.93 -22.16 15.19
N ILE A 235 -4.24 -22.71 14.18
CA ILE A 235 -3.77 -21.96 13.01
C ILE A 235 -4.74 -22.15 11.83
N SER A 236 -5.30 -21.07 11.30
CA SER A 236 -6.15 -21.07 10.11
C SER A 236 -5.52 -20.23 9.00
N ASN A 237 -5.34 -20.81 7.81
CA ASN A 237 -4.78 -20.14 6.64
C ASN A 237 -5.84 -20.06 5.52
N PHE A 238 -6.17 -18.84 5.10
CA PHE A 238 -7.18 -18.55 4.07
C PHE A 238 -6.59 -18.12 2.72
N MET A 239 -5.28 -18.26 2.53
CA MET A 239 -4.62 -17.85 1.28
C MET A 239 -4.76 -18.86 0.14
N GLU A 240 -5.07 -20.12 0.45
CA GLU A 240 -5.22 -21.22 -0.53
C GLU A 240 -6.68 -21.56 -0.87
N SER A 241 -7.66 -20.81 -0.34
CA SER A 241 -9.11 -21.01 -0.57
C SER A 241 -9.67 -20.16 -1.70
#